data_AF-F0G4A0-F1
#
_entry.id   AF-F0G4A0-F1
#
_cell.length_a   1.000
_cell.length_b   1.000
_cell.length_c   1.000
_cell.angle_alpha   90.00
_cell.angle_beta   90.00
_cell.angle_gamma   90.00
#
_symmetry.space_group_name_H-M   'P 1'
#
loop_
_entity.id
_entity.type
_entity.pdbx_description
1 polymer ?
#
loop_
_entity_poly.entity_id
_entity_poly.type
_entity_poly.pdbx_seq_one_letter_code
_entity_poly.pdbx_strand_id
1 'polypeptide(L)'
;VYAAAYKALGVPVYSSAVFNFIPKTAMAFYEAIAKDDHATVGRLIDEFFLPYLNIRNRRAGYAVSIVKAGAKLVGHDAGPVRAPLVDLTEEEVAQLDVLIRKMGPQ
;
A
#
# COMPACT_ATOMS: atom_id res chain seq x y z
N VAL A 1 6.61 1.65 -5.75
CA VAL A 1 7.78 2.42 -6.24
C VAL A 1 8.52 1.76 -7.40
N TYR A 2 8.78 0.45 -7.40
CA TYR A 2 9.60 -0.18 -8.46
C TYR A 2 8.87 -0.54 -9.77
N ALA A 3 7.54 -0.43 -9.83
CA ALA A 3 6.74 -0.89 -10.98
C ALA A 3 7.22 -0.32 -12.33
N ALA A 4 7.56 0.98 -12.39
CA ALA A 4 8.06 1.61 -13.62
C ALA A 4 9.39 1.02 -14.08
N ALA A 5 10.32 0.76 -13.15
CA ALA A 5 11.60 0.15 -13.46
C ALA A 5 11.44 -1.30 -13.97
N TYR A 6 10.56 -2.08 -13.33
CA TYR A 6 10.26 -3.44 -13.78
C TYR A 6 9.57 -3.47 -15.16
N LYS A 7 8.66 -2.51 -15.44
CA LYS A 7 8.07 -2.35 -16.78
C LYS A 7 9.14 -2.10 -17.84
N ALA A 8 10.10 -1.22 -17.57
CA ALA A 8 11.22 -0.94 -18.47
C ALA A 8 12.12 -2.17 -18.73
N LEU A 9 12.16 -3.11 -17.79
CA LEU A 9 12.83 -4.40 -17.92
C LEU A 9 11.98 -5.49 -18.60
N GLY A 10 10.80 -5.14 -19.11
CA GLY A 10 9.92 -6.07 -19.82
C GLY A 10 8.98 -6.88 -18.92
N VAL A 11 8.80 -6.50 -17.65
CA VAL A 11 7.85 -7.13 -16.72
C VAL A 11 6.59 -6.25 -16.61
N PRO A 12 5.50 -6.57 -17.33
CA PRO A 12 4.37 -5.65 -17.51
C PRO A 12 3.43 -5.58 -16.30
N VAL A 13 3.55 -6.52 -15.34
CA VAL A 13 2.63 -6.66 -14.20
C VAL A 13 3.38 -6.94 -12.91
N TYR A 14 2.76 -6.61 -11.78
CA TYR A 14 3.30 -6.84 -10.44
C TYR A 14 2.18 -7.17 -9.45
N SER A 15 2.52 -7.79 -8.33
CA SER A 15 1.57 -8.02 -7.23
C SER A 15 1.41 -6.75 -6.37
N SER A 16 0.16 -6.36 -6.11
CA SER A 16 -0.16 -5.19 -5.29
C SER A 16 -0.78 -5.62 -3.96
N ALA A 17 0.01 -5.62 -2.88
CA ALA A 17 -0.49 -5.99 -1.56
C ALA A 17 -1.53 -5.00 -1.02
N VAL A 18 -1.40 -3.71 -1.36
CA VAL A 18 -2.33 -2.67 -0.92
C VAL A 18 -3.71 -2.79 -1.59
N PHE A 19 -3.82 -3.57 -2.66
CA PHE A 19 -5.10 -3.90 -3.30
C PHE A 19 -6.12 -4.51 -2.32
N ASN A 20 -5.66 -5.17 -1.25
CA ASN A 20 -6.54 -5.74 -0.22
C ASN A 20 -7.35 -4.69 0.55
N PHE A 21 -6.95 -3.40 0.53
CA PHE A 21 -7.64 -2.36 1.30
C PHE A 21 -7.82 -1.03 0.55
N ILE A 22 -7.03 -0.74 -0.49
CA ILE A 22 -7.19 0.44 -1.36
C ILE A 22 -7.24 0.05 -2.85
N PRO A 23 -8.19 -0.81 -3.28
CA PRO A 23 -8.22 -1.37 -4.64
C PRO A 23 -8.29 -0.31 -5.75
N LYS A 24 -9.11 0.75 -5.61
CA LYS A 24 -9.19 1.82 -6.62
C LYS A 24 -7.86 2.53 -6.80
N THR A 25 -7.21 2.89 -5.70
CA THR A 25 -5.89 3.55 -5.74
C THR A 25 -4.83 2.64 -6.35
N ALA A 26 -4.86 1.34 -6.00
CA ALA A 26 -3.96 0.34 -6.58
C ALA A 26 -4.15 0.21 -8.11
N MET A 27 -5.40 0.20 -8.58
CA MET A 27 -5.72 0.17 -10.00
C MET A 27 -5.34 1.46 -10.72
N ALA A 28 -5.59 2.62 -10.12
CA ALA A 28 -5.17 3.91 -10.68
C ALA A 28 -3.64 3.97 -10.85
N PHE A 29 -2.88 3.47 -9.87
CA PHE A 29 -1.42 3.37 -9.98
C PHE A 29 -0.99 2.42 -11.09
N TYR A 30 -1.62 1.24 -11.19
CA TYR A 30 -1.35 0.28 -12.26
C TYR A 30 -1.61 0.88 -13.65
N GLU A 31 -2.77 1.52 -13.84
CA GLU A 31 -3.13 2.16 -15.10
C GLU A 31 -2.17 3.29 -15.47
N ALA A 32 -1.76 4.10 -14.50
CA ALA A 32 -0.80 5.17 -14.72
C ALA A 32 0.56 4.63 -15.16
N ILE A 33 1.03 3.53 -14.57
CA ILE A 33 2.24 2.83 -15.01
C ILE A 33 2.06 2.27 -16.43
N ALA A 34 0.92 1.66 -16.74
CA ALA A 34 0.65 1.09 -18.06
C ALA A 34 0.63 2.17 -19.16
N LYS A 35 0.06 3.34 -18.87
CA LYS A 35 -0.10 4.49 -19.79
C LYS A 35 1.09 5.47 -19.80
N ASP A 36 2.15 5.20 -19.04
CA ASP A 36 3.29 6.10 -18.84
C ASP A 36 2.89 7.49 -18.32
N ASP A 37 1.84 7.55 -17.50
CA ASP A 37 1.42 8.77 -16.79
C ASP A 37 2.31 8.99 -15.57
N HIS A 38 3.47 9.61 -15.82
CA HIS A 38 4.46 9.92 -14.80
C HIS A 38 3.94 10.89 -13.73
N ALA A 39 3.00 11.77 -14.07
CA ALA A 39 2.46 12.74 -13.13
C ALA A 39 1.60 12.06 -12.06
N THR A 40 0.69 11.18 -12.48
CA THR A 40 -0.12 10.39 -11.54
C THR A 40 0.74 9.41 -10.75
N VAL A 41 1.73 8.77 -11.38
CA VAL A 41 2.67 7.87 -10.70
C VAL A 41 3.44 8.61 -9.61
N GLY A 42 4.02 9.77 -9.91
CA GLY A 42 4.75 10.59 -8.94
C GLY A 42 3.87 11.00 -7.76
N ARG A 43 2.68 11.55 -8.05
CA ARG A 43 1.72 11.97 -7.02
C ARG A 43 1.33 10.83 -6.08
N LEU A 44 0.98 9.65 -6.61
CA LEU A 44 0.60 8.50 -5.78
C LEU A 44 1.79 7.94 -4.99
N ILE A 45 3.00 8.03 -5.54
CA ILE A 45 4.22 7.67 -4.82
C ILE A 45 4.41 8.60 -3.61
N ASP A 46 4.32 9.92 -3.81
CA ASP A 46 4.58 10.90 -2.77
C ASP A 46 3.47 10.95 -1.71
N GLU A 47 2.20 10.88 -2.15
CA GLU A 47 1.06 11.06 -1.27
C GLU A 47 0.68 9.81 -0.47
N PHE A 48 1.00 8.62 -1.00
CA PHE A 48 0.61 7.36 -0.38
C PHE A 48 1.78 6.38 -0.21
N PHE A 49 2.47 5.98 -1.29
CA PHE A 49 3.40 4.85 -1.19
C PHE A 49 4.65 5.15 -0.35
N LEU A 50 5.25 6.35 -0.43
CA LEU A 50 6.40 6.71 0.38
C LEU A 50 6.03 6.80 1.88
N PRO A 51 4.98 7.54 2.28
CA PRO A 51 4.50 7.51 3.67
C PRO A 51 4.14 6.10 4.17
N TYR A 52 3.48 5.29 3.33
CA TYR A 52 3.15 3.91 3.65
C TYR A 52 4.40 3.05 3.86
N LEU A 53 5.43 3.21 3.01
CA LEU A 53 6.71 2.51 3.16
C LEU A 53 7.43 2.93 4.45
N ASN A 54 7.31 4.19 4.87
CA ASN A 54 7.90 4.65 6.14
C ASN A 54 7.33 3.90 7.34
N ILE A 55 6.03 3.57 7.34
CA ILE A 55 5.41 2.73 8.39
C ILE A 55 5.86 1.27 8.21
N ARG A 56 5.75 0.73 7.00
CA ARG A 56 6.08 -0.67 6.68
C ARG A 56 7.53 -1.03 7.04
N ASN A 57 8.47 -0.10 6.89
CA ASN A 57 9.89 -0.36 7.10
C ASN A 57 10.35 -0.25 8.56
N ARG A 58 9.47 0.14 9.50
CA ARG A 58 9.84 0.28 10.93
C ARG A 58 10.21 -1.04 11.59
N ARG A 59 9.63 -2.15 11.15
CA ARG A 59 9.86 -3.47 11.75
C ARG A 59 9.80 -4.59 10.71
N ALA A 60 10.66 -5.59 10.89
CA ALA A 60 10.60 -6.81 10.10
C ALA A 60 9.23 -7.49 10.27
N GLY A 61 8.67 -8.01 9.17
CA GLY A 61 7.36 -8.66 9.16
C GLY A 61 6.18 -7.73 8.88
N TYR A 62 6.35 -6.41 8.99
CA TYR A 62 5.27 -5.45 8.74
C TYR A 62 4.76 -5.44 7.30
N ALA A 63 5.49 -6.01 6.35
CA ALA A 63 4.98 -6.21 4.99
C ALA A 63 3.64 -6.98 4.94
N VAL A 64 3.36 -7.84 5.92
CA VAL A 64 2.08 -8.56 6.05
C VAL A 64 1.16 -7.89 7.07
N SER A 65 1.69 -7.50 8.24
CA SER A 65 0.90 -6.92 9.33
C SER A 65 0.20 -5.62 8.92
N ILE A 66 0.88 -4.75 8.17
CA ILE A 66 0.30 -3.48 7.72
C ILE A 66 -0.87 -3.69 6.75
N VAL A 67 -0.85 -4.76 5.96
CA VAL A 67 -1.92 -5.09 5.01
C VAL A 67 -3.15 -5.55 5.77
N LYS A 68 -2.97 -6.38 6.81
CA LYS A 68 -4.07 -6.79 7.70
C LYS A 68 -4.65 -5.61 8.47
N ALA A 69 -3.81 -4.72 8.98
CA ALA A 69 -4.26 -3.48 9.62
C ALA A 69 -5.07 -2.60 8.65
N GLY A 70 -4.59 -2.43 7.41
CA GLY A 70 -5.31 -1.71 6.36
C GLY A 70 -6.67 -2.34 6.05
N ALA A 71 -6.72 -3.67 5.89
CA ALA A 71 -7.96 -4.39 5.65
C ALA A 71 -8.98 -4.20 6.80
N LYS A 72 -8.50 -4.25 8.05
CA LYS A 72 -9.33 -3.97 9.23
C LYS A 72 -9.88 -2.54 9.24
N LEU A 73 -9.05 -1.54 8.92
CA LEU A 73 -9.44 -0.12 8.86
C LEU A 73 -10.55 0.14 7.83
N VAL A 74 -10.56 -0.60 6.73
CA VAL A 74 -11.61 -0.50 5.69
C VAL A 74 -12.79 -1.44 5.91
N GLY A 75 -12.89 -2.07 7.08
CA GLY A 75 -14.05 -2.89 7.47
C GLY A 75 -13.97 -4.37 7.09
N HIS A 76 -12.82 -4.85 6.62
CA HIS A 76 -12.56 -6.24 6.24
C HIS A 76 -11.55 -6.89 7.20
N ASP A 77 -11.94 -7.08 8.47
CA ASP A 77 -11.04 -7.65 9.49
C ASP A 77 -10.67 -9.11 9.14
N ALA A 78 -9.36 -9.38 9.09
CA ALA A 78 -8.76 -10.68 8.79
C ALA A 78 -8.11 -11.34 10.02
N GLY A 79 -8.41 -10.83 11.22
CA GLY A 79 -7.84 -11.25 12.50
C GLY A 79 -6.35 -10.89 12.64
N PRO A 80 -5.75 -11.18 13.81
CA PRO A 80 -4.36 -10.85 14.07
C PRO A 80 -3.39 -11.63 13.17
N VAL A 81 -2.15 -11.16 13.07
CA VAL A 81 -1.08 -11.97 12.47
C VAL A 81 -0.70 -13.14 13.37
N ARG A 82 -0.12 -14.20 12.78
CA ARG A 82 0.43 -15.34 13.54
C ARG A 82 1.88 -15.07 13.89
N ALA A 83 2.32 -15.52 15.07
CA ALA A 83 3.74 -15.52 15.43
C ALA A 83 4.58 -16.23 14.35
N PRO A 84 5.78 -15.74 14.01
CA PRO A 84 6.57 -14.69 14.69
C PRO A 84 6.26 -13.26 14.24
N LEU A 85 5.24 -13.04 13.39
CA LEU A 85 4.82 -11.70 13.01
C LEU A 85 4.14 -11.00 14.19
N VAL A 86 4.17 -9.67 14.15
CA VAL A 86 3.59 -8.79 15.15
C VAL A 86 2.71 -7.75 14.48
N ASP A 87 1.61 -7.39 15.14
CA ASP A 87 0.72 -6.35 14.65
C ASP A 87 1.37 -4.95 14.77
N LEU A 88 0.78 -3.99 14.08
CA LEU A 88 1.15 -2.57 14.19
C LEU A 88 0.74 -2.03 15.56
N THR A 89 1.46 -1.02 16.04
CA THR A 89 1.03 -0.26 17.23
C THR A 89 -0.21 0.58 16.93
N GLU A 90 -0.94 1.02 17.96
CA GLU A 90 -2.11 1.89 17.78
C GLU A 90 -1.76 3.20 17.06
N GLU A 91 -0.57 3.76 17.33
CA GLU A 91 -0.07 4.96 16.65
C GLU A 91 0.18 4.70 15.16
N GLU A 92 0.76 3.57 14.80
CA GLU A 92 1.01 3.19 13.41
C GLU A 92 -0.28 2.91 12.64
N VAL A 93 -1.27 2.30 13.31
CA VAL A 93 -2.61 2.11 12.76
C VAL A 93 -3.28 3.46 12.50
N ALA A 94 -3.19 4.42 13.43
CA ALA A 94 -3.72 5.77 13.21
C ALA A 94 -3.01 6.50 12.05
N GLN A 95 -1.69 6.37 11.93
CA GLN A 95 -0.93 6.90 10.79
C GLN A 95 -1.39 6.27 9.46
N LEU A 96 -1.63 4.97 9.43
CA LEU A 96 -2.16 4.27 8.25
C LEU A 96 -3.58 4.73 7.89
N ASP A 97 -4.45 4.93 8.88
CA ASP A 97 -5.83 5.40 8.66
C ASP A 97 -5.86 6.78 7.99
N VAL A 98 -5.00 7.70 8.41
CA VAL A 98 -4.85 9.02 7.77
C VAL A 98 -4.48 8.89 6.30
N LEU A 99 -3.55 7.99 5.95
CA LEU A 99 -3.15 7.74 4.57
C LEU A 99 -4.29 7.15 3.73
N ILE A 100 -5.03 6.19 4.27
CA ILE A 100 -6.17 5.56 3.59
C ILE A 100 -7.26 6.60 3.33
N ARG A 101 -7.64 7.38 4.34
CA ARG A 101 -8.67 8.42 4.22
C ARG A 101 -8.30 9.49 3.19
N LYS A 102 -7.01 9.87 3.11
CA LYS A 102 -6.53 10.84 2.12
C LYS A 102 -6.77 10.38 0.69
N MET A 103 -6.76 9.08 0.41
CA MET A 103 -7.01 8.53 -0.92
C MET A 103 -8.50 8.49 -1.29
N GLY A 104 -9.40 8.85 -0.38
CA GLY A 104 -10.84 8.86 -0.60
C GLY A 104 -11.49 7.47 -0.59
N PRO A 105 -12.77 7.37 -0.98
CA PRO A 105 -13.51 6.12 -0.98
C PRO A 105 -12.90 5.08 -1.93
N GLN A 106 -12.57 3.90 -1.39
CA GLN A 106 -11.94 2.80 -2.11
C GLN A 106 -12.94 1.85 -2.77
#